data_AF-A0A3D6DPM3-F1
#
_entry.id   AF-A0A3D6DPM3-F1
#
_cell.length_a   1.000
_cell.length_b   1.000
_cell.length_c   1.000
_cell.angle_alpha   90.00
_cell.angle_beta   90.00
_cell.angle_gamma   90.00
#
_symmetry.space_group_name_H-M   'P 1'
#
loop_
_entity.id
_entity.type
_entity.pdbx_description
1 polymer ?
#
loop_
_entity_poly.entity_id
_entity_poly.type
_entity_poly.pdbx_seq_one_letter_code
_entity_poly.pdbx_strand_id
1 'polypeptide(L)' 'GIIAFNGTVDVDVVAAMNARKHFVEVLLAPAFTSAASEMLAAKQNLRVLELPLAKVYHAFEMKRVGGKAMVELWL' A
#
# COMPACT_ATOMS: atom_id res chain seq x y z
N GLY A 1 5.26 -9.94 -0.82
CA GLY A 1 4.24 -9.37 -1.72
C GLY A 1 3.66 -8.07 -1.18
N ILE A 2 3.06 -7.24 -2.05
CA ILE A 2 2.43 -5.95 -1.69
C ILE A 2 0.91 -6.12 -1.68
N ILE A 3 0.23 -5.64 -0.63
CA ILE A 3 -1.23 -5.60 -0.55
C ILE A 3 -1.67 -4.16 -0.29
N ALA A 4 -2.62 -3.68 -1.09
CA ALA A 4 -3.24 -2.37 -0.91
C ALA A 4 -4.75 -2.51 -0.69
N PHE A 5 -5.28 -1.77 0.29
CA PHE A 5 -6.70 -1.68 0.59
C PHE A 5 -7.23 -0.31 0.19
N ASN A 6 -8.42 -0.28 -0.42
CA ASN A 6 -9.15 0.95 -0.73
C ASN A 6 -10.06 1.39 0.44
N GLY A 7 -9.75 0.99 1.66
CA GLY A 7 -10.56 1.25 2.84
C GLY A 7 -9.75 1.05 4.11
N THR A 8 -10.32 1.47 5.23
CA THR A 8 -9.71 1.30 6.54
C THR A 8 -9.51 -0.19 6.86
N VAL A 9 -8.34 -0.52 7.38
CA VAL A 9 -8.01 -1.89 7.82
C VAL A 9 -8.27 -2.04 9.31
N ASP A 10 -9.07 -3.04 9.66
CA ASP A 10 -9.43 -3.41 11.04
C ASP A 10 -8.77 -4.73 11.47
N VAL A 11 -9.10 -5.15 12.69
CA VAL A 11 -8.58 -6.38 13.30
C VAL A 11 -8.98 -7.65 12.55
N ASP A 12 -10.18 -7.67 11.95
CA ASP A 12 -10.70 -8.85 11.25
C ASP A 12 -9.90 -9.10 9.97
N VAL A 13 -9.56 -8.03 9.25
CA VAL A 13 -8.68 -8.10 8.09
C VAL A 13 -7.29 -8.64 8.48
N VAL A 14 -6.69 -8.10 9.55
CA VAL A 14 -5.35 -8.55 10.01
C VAL A 14 -5.39 -10.01 10.48
N ALA A 15 -6.45 -10.42 11.19
CA ALA A 15 -6.65 -11.80 11.62
C ALA A 15 -6.79 -12.77 10.44
N ALA A 16 -7.60 -12.41 9.43
CA ALA A 16 -7.77 -13.20 8.23
C ALA A 16 -6.45 -13.35 7.44
N MET A 17 -5.65 -12.28 7.35
CA MET A 17 -4.34 -12.32 6.72
C MET A 17 -3.38 -13.27 7.44
N ASN A 18 -3.38 -13.26 8.78
CA ASN A 18 -2.57 -14.15 9.60
C ASN A 18 -2.98 -15.61 9.43
N ALA A 19 -4.28 -15.90 9.45
CA ALA A 19 -4.81 -17.25 9.30
C ALA A 19 -4.41 -17.89 7.95
N ARG A 20 -4.37 -17.07 6.89
CA ARG A 20 -3.98 -17.52 5.54
C ARG A 20 -2.47 -17.60 5.31
N LYS A 21 -1.66 -17.27 6.33
CA LYS A 21 -0.18 -17.23 6.26
C LYS A 21 0.34 -16.43 5.07
N HIS A 22 -0.34 -15.33 4.72
CA HIS A 22 0.11 -14.47 3.63
C HIS A 22 1.47 -13.86 3.99
N PHE A 23 2.47 -14.10 3.13
CA PHE A 23 3.76 -13.42 3.24
C PHE A 23 3.66 -12.03 2.61
N VAL A 24 3.39 -11.04 3.48
CA VAL A 24 3.24 -9.64 3.10
C VAL A 24 4.46 -8.86 3.53
N GLU A 25 5.01 -8.12 2.59
CA GLU A 25 6.19 -7.27 2.77
C GLU A 25 5.80 -5.81 2.96
N VAL A 26 4.72 -5.39 2.30
CA VAL A 26 4.17 -4.04 2.37
C VAL A 26 2.64 -4.11 2.42
N LEU A 27 2.06 -3.41 3.38
CA LEU A 27 0.62 -3.22 3.53
C LEU A 27 0.31 -1.73 3.39
N LEU A 28 -0.60 -1.39 2.48
CA LEU A 28 -1.02 -0.01 2.25
C LEU A 28 -2.54 0.12 2.44
N ALA A 29 -2.98 1.19 3.10
CA ALA A 29 -4.40 1.51 3.25
C ALA A 29 -4.58 3.01 3.53
N PRO A 30 -5.78 3.58 3.30
CA PRO A 30 -6.07 4.95 3.72
C PRO A 30 -6.14 5.17 5.23
N ALA A 31 -6.34 4.12 6.03
CA ALA A 31 -6.26 4.20 7.48
C ALA A 31 -6.14 2.79 8.10
N PHE A 32 -5.65 2.74 9.34
CA PHE A 32 -5.65 1.55 10.19
C PHE A 32 -6.32 1.87 11.53
N THR A 33 -7.17 0.97 12.03
CA THR A 33 -7.66 1.10 13.41
C THR A 33 -6.51 0.91 14.41
N SER A 34 -6.56 1.51 15.59
CA SER A 34 -5.50 1.40 16.61
C SER A 34 -5.18 -0.05 16.94
N ALA A 35 -6.20 -0.89 17.12
CA ALA A 35 -6.04 -2.32 17.40
C ALA A 35 -5.40 -3.08 16.23
N ALA A 36 -5.72 -2.74 14.97
CA ALA A 36 -5.05 -3.32 13.81
C ALA A 36 -3.57 -2.94 13.76
N SER A 37 -3.24 -1.68 14.03
CA SER A 37 -1.85 -1.19 14.08
C SER A 37 -1.02 -1.92 15.13
N GLU A 38 -1.58 -2.20 16.30
CA GLU A 38 -0.92 -2.98 17.36
C GLU A 38 -0.63 -4.42 16.89
N MET A 39 -1.59 -5.09 16.26
CA MET A 39 -1.38 -6.44 15.71
C MET A 39 -0.33 -6.48 14.60
N LEU A 40 -0.28 -5.44 13.77
CA LEU A 40 0.69 -5.31 12.68
C LEU A 40 2.10 -5.00 13.21
N ALA A 41 2.24 -4.24 14.30
CA ALA A 41 3.52 -3.89 14.91
C ALA A 41 4.33 -5.11 15.39
N ALA A 42 3.66 -6.23 15.70
CA ALA A 42 4.33 -7.49 16.04
C ALA A 42 5.13 -8.11 14.87
N LYS A 43 4.90 -7.66 13.62
CA LYS A 43 5.56 -8.18 12.41
C LYS A 43 6.73 -7.30 12.00
N GLN A 44 7.92 -7.55 12.56
CA GLN A 44 9.10 -6.70 12.36
C GLN A 44 9.49 -6.41 10.90
N ASN A 45 9.24 -7.33 9.97
CA ASN A 45 9.59 -7.17 8.55
C ASN A 45 8.45 -6.62 7.69
N LEU A 46 7.31 -6.28 8.29
CA LEU A 46 6.17 -5.72 7.58
C LEU A 46 6.27 -4.19 7.56
N ARG A 47 6.28 -3.60 6.37
CA ARG A 47 6.16 -2.16 6.19
C ARG A 47 4.69 -1.79 6.06
N VAL A 48 4.20 -0.92 6.93
CA VAL A 48 2.82 -0.43 6.90
C VAL A 48 2.84 1.04 6.47
N LEU A 49 2.09 1.37 5.42
CA LEU A 49 1.99 2.73 4.92
C LEU A 49 0.53 3.17 4.92
N GLU A 50 0.27 4.31 5.57
CA GLU A 50 -1.01 4.99 5.46
C GLU A 50 -0.95 6.00 4.31
N LEU A 51 -1.86 5.86 3.35
CA LEU A 51 -1.91 6.71 2.16
C LEU A 51 -3.36 7.11 1.88
N PRO A 52 -3.72 8.41 1.94
CA PRO A 52 -5.08 8.84 1.69
C PRO A 52 -5.52 8.47 0.27
N LEU A 53 -6.77 8.04 0.12
CA LEU A 53 -7.37 7.82 -1.18
C LEU A 53 -7.64 9.17 -1.84
N ALA A 54 -6.67 9.63 -2.62
CA ALA A 54 -6.80 10.84 -3.40
C ALA A 54 -7.05 10.45 -4.87
N LYS A 55 -8.01 11.10 -5.53
CA LYS A 55 -8.17 11.03 -6.99
C LYS A 55 -7.11 11.91 -7.66
N VAL A 56 -5.85 11.54 -7.49
CA VAL A 56 -4.72 12.22 -8.11
C VAL A 56 -4.34 11.43 -9.34
N TYR A 57 -4.51 12.05 -10.51
CA TYR A 57 -4.02 11.50 -11.76
C TYR A 57 -2.67 12.15 -12.07
N HIS A 58 -1.67 11.32 -12.34
CA HIS A 58 -0.42 11.81 -12.92
C HIS A 58 -0.68 12.17 -14.38
N ALA A 59 -0.91 13.46 -14.65
CA ALA A 59 -1.17 13.94 -16.00
C ALA A 59 -0.02 13.58 -16.98
N PHE A 60 1.20 13.51 -16.47
CA PHE A 60 2.38 13.14 -17.25
C PHE A 60 3.02 11.88 -16.65
N GLU A 61 3.39 10.93 -17.50
CA GLU A 61 4.30 9.85 -17.14
C GLU A 61 5.66 10.13 -17.75
N MET A 62 6.70 10.06 -16.93
CA MET A 62 8.08 10.26 -17.37
C MET A 62 8.84 8.94 -17.32
N LYS A 63 9.51 8.59 -18.40
CA LYS A 63 10.40 7.42 -18.51
C LYS A 63 11.78 7.88 -19.00
N ARG A 64 12.85 7.27 -18.48
CA ARG A 64 14.21 7.51 -18.99
C ARG A 64 14.54 6.48 -20.07
N VAL A 65 14.95 6.92 -21.26
CA VAL A 65 15.27 6.07 -22.41
C VAL A 65 16.60 6.50 -23.01
N GLY A 66 17.60 5.61 -23.04
CA GLY A 66 18.89 5.86 -23.70
C GLY A 66 19.62 7.14 -23.25
N GLY A 67 19.49 7.51 -21.97
CA GLY A 67 20.09 8.74 -21.43
C GLY A 67 19.27 10.02 -21.61
N LYS A 68 18.11 9.95 -22.28
CA LYS A 68 17.17 11.07 -22.45
C LYS A 68 15.91 10.85 -21.60
N ALA A 69 15.20 11.94 -21.29
CA ALA A 69 13.87 11.87 -20.70
C ALA A 69 12.81 11.77 -21.81
N MET A 70 11.86 10.87 -21.64
CA MET A 70 10.64 10.76 -22.42
C MET A 70 9.47 11.11 -21.52
N VAL A 71 8.54 11.93 -22.01
CA VAL A 71 7.36 12.38 -21.27
C VAL A 71 6.13 12.12 -22.14
N GLU A 72 5.12 11.47 -21.59
CA GLU A 72 3.86 11.12 -22.25
C GLU A 72 2.68 11.69 -21.48
N LEU A 73 1.69 12.23 -22.19
CA LEU A 73 0.44 12.71 -21.61
C LEU A 73 -0.52 11.53 -21.47
N TRP A 74 -0.92 11.22 -20.26
CA TRP A 74 -1.99 10.25 -20.00
C TRP A 74 -3.32 10.99 -19.93
N LEU A 75 -4.15 10.80 -20.97
CA LEU A 75 -5.52 11.32 -21.06
C LEU A 75 -6.53 10.28 -20.55
#